data_AF-A0A5K1BRF8-F1
#
_entry.id   AF-A0A5K1BRF8-F1
#
_cell.length_a   1.000
_cell.length_b   1.000
_cell.length_c   1.000
_cell.angle_alpha   90.00
_cell.angle_beta   90.00
_cell.angle_gamma   90.00
#
_symmetry.space_group_name_H-M   'P 1'
#
loop_
_entity.id
_entity.type
_entity.pdbx_description
1 polymer ?
#
loop_
_entity_poly.entity_id
_entity_poly.type
_entity_poly.pdbx_seq_one_letter_code
_entity_poly.pdbx_strand_id
1 'polypeptide(L)'
;YITREDVVELKGKVACEISSADELTLTELMFNGILKDVSLEQMVALLSCFVWQEKLQDAPKPREELETLFSQLQETARRVAKLQLECK
;
A
#
# COMPACT_ATOMS: atom_id res chain seq x y z
N TYR A 1 9.43 8.06 8.96
CA TYR A 1 10.15 7.81 7.69
C TYR A 1 11.53 8.41 7.79
N ILE A 2 11.61 9.69 8.15
CA ILE A 2 12.81 10.34 8.67
C ILE A 2 12.49 10.93 10.06
N THR A 3 13.50 11.15 10.90
CA THR A 3 13.36 11.93 12.13
C THR A 3 13.32 13.44 11.82
N ARG A 4 13.17 14.29 12.85
CA ARG A 4 13.19 15.75 12.69
C ARG A 4 14.58 16.30 12.33
N GLU A 5 15.62 15.51 12.56
CA GLU A 5 17.02 15.78 12.26
C GLU A 5 17.45 15.18 10.92
N ASP A 6 16.50 14.86 10.03
CA ASP A 6 16.71 14.27 8.70
C ASP A 6 17.42 12.90 8.71
N VAL A 7 17.30 12.14 9.80
CA VAL A 7 17.86 10.78 9.90
C VAL A 7 16.85 9.75 9.41
N VAL A 8 17.24 8.88 8.47
CA VAL A 8 16.37 7.83 7.91
C VAL A 8 16.04 6.76 8.94
N GLU A 9 14.74 6.52 9.14
CA GLU A 9 14.21 5.48 10.03
C GLU A 9 13.96 4.15 9.29
N LEU A 10 13.61 3.08 10.03
CA LEU A 10 13.34 1.76 9.44
C LEU A 10 12.27 1.80 8.34
N LYS A 11 11.13 2.47 8.57
CA LYS A 11 10.10 2.66 7.53
C LYS A 11 10.65 3.39 6.29
N GLY A 12 11.53 4.37 6.50
CA GLY A 12 12.20 5.08 5.40
C GLY A 12 13.11 4.16 4.60
N LYS A 13 13.91 3.33 5.26
CA LYS A 13 14.78 2.34 4.59
C LYS A 13 13.97 1.35 3.76
N VAL A 14 12.86 0.84 4.28
CA VAL A 14 11.97 -0.08 3.53
C VAL A 14 11.38 0.62 2.31
N ALA A 15 10.88 1.84 2.48
CA ALA A 15 10.31 2.61 1.38
C ALA A 15 11.33 2.94 0.28
N CYS A 16 12.59 3.21 0.64
CA CYS A 16 13.66 3.46 -0.32
C CYS A 16 13.92 2.28 -1.28
N GLU A 17 13.56 1.06 -0.90
CA GLU A 17 13.72 -0.13 -1.74
C GLU A 17 12.52 -0.39 -2.67
N ILE A 18 11.43 0.37 -2.51
CA ILE A 18 10.21 0.23 -3.31
C ILE A 18 10.24 1.28 -4.42
N SER A 19 10.55 0.85 -5.64
CA SER A 19 10.67 1.73 -6.82
C SER A 19 9.59 1.52 -7.89
N SER A 20 8.78 0.47 -7.74
CA SER A 20 7.80 0.01 -8.75
C SER A 20 6.35 0.12 -8.28
N ALA A 21 6.11 0.75 -7.14
CA ALA A 21 4.81 0.87 -6.47
C ALA A 21 4.78 2.15 -5.64
N ASP A 22 3.60 2.57 -5.18
CA ASP A 22 3.46 3.63 -4.17
C ASP A 22 4.12 3.18 -2.85
N GLU A 23 5.30 3.73 -2.58
CA GLU A 23 6.20 3.28 -1.53
C GLU A 23 5.64 3.55 -0.13
N LEU A 24 4.88 4.64 0.04
CA LEU A 24 4.29 5.00 1.32
C LEU A 24 3.15 4.04 1.68
N THR A 25 2.22 3.80 0.75
CA THR A 25 1.08 2.92 0.99
C THR A 25 1.55 1.48 1.21
N LEU A 26 2.46 0.97 0.37
CA LEU A 26 2.96 -0.40 0.51
C LEU A 26 3.76 -0.59 1.81
N THR A 27 4.58 0.38 2.19
CA THR A 27 5.29 0.35 3.48
C THR A 27 4.31 0.38 4.66
N GLU A 28 3.26 1.20 4.61
CA GLU A 28 2.25 1.21 5.68
C GLU A 28 1.49 -0.12 5.78
N LEU A 29 1.16 -0.76 4.65
CA LEU A 29 0.55 -2.11 4.66
C LEU A 29 1.44 -3.14 5.36
N MET A 30 2.74 -3.14 5.04
CA MET A 30 3.72 -4.03 5.69
C MET A 30 3.77 -3.80 7.20
N PHE A 31 3.90 -2.54 7.63
CA PHE A 31 4.08 -2.20 9.04
C PHE A 31 2.81 -2.28 9.88
N ASN A 32 1.63 -2.20 9.24
CA ASN A 32 0.35 -2.47 9.90
C ASN A 32 0.08 -3.98 10.06
N GLY A 33 0.97 -4.85 9.56
CA GLY A 33 0.85 -6.30 9.68
C GLY A 33 -0.19 -6.92 8.76
N ILE A 34 -0.76 -6.16 7.82
CA ILE A 34 -1.82 -6.62 6.90
C ILE A 34 -1.33 -7.79 6.04
N LEU A 35 -0.05 -7.79 5.70
CA LEU A 35 0.56 -8.81 4.83
C LEU A 35 0.98 -10.09 5.56
N LYS A 36 0.82 -10.17 6.90
CA LYS A 36 1.37 -11.25 7.72
C LYS A 36 0.72 -12.61 7.45
N ASP A 37 -0.59 -12.64 7.32
CA ASP A 37 -1.39 -13.87 7.21
C ASP A 37 -2.03 -14.02 5.82
N VAL A 38 -1.40 -13.42 4.80
CA VAL A 38 -1.88 -13.38 3.41
C VAL A 38 -1.28 -14.55 2.63
N SER A 39 -2.10 -15.29 1.88
CA SER A 39 -1.60 -16.35 1.01
C SER A 39 -0.77 -15.79 -0.16
N LEU A 40 -0.01 -16.64 -0.83
CA LEU A 40 0.79 -16.21 -1.99
C LEU A 40 -0.08 -15.64 -3.11
N GLU A 41 -1.23 -16.28 -3.37
CA GLU A 41 -2.19 -15.86 -4.38
C GLU A 41 -2.81 -14.51 -4.03
N GLN A 42 -3.19 -14.32 -2.76
CA GLN A 42 -3.73 -13.07 -2.27
C GLN A 42 -2.70 -11.94 -2.30
N MET A 43 -1.43 -12.23 -1.98
CA MET A 43 -0.32 -11.28 -2.05
C MET A 43 -0.11 -10.79 -3.49
N VAL A 44 -0.04 -11.71 -4.45
CA VAL A 44 0.13 -11.38 -5.87
C VAL A 44 -1.07 -10.56 -6.37
N ALA A 45 -2.29 -10.95 -6.00
CA ALA A 45 -3.49 -10.19 -6.35
C ALA A 45 -3.46 -8.76 -5.79
N LEU A 46 -3.07 -8.59 -4.52
CA LEU A 46 -2.95 -7.27 -3.90
C LEU A 46 -1.89 -6.39 -4.58
N LEU A 47 -0.70 -6.96 -4.83
CA LEU A 47 0.40 -6.24 -5.46
C LEU A 47 0.07 -5.82 -6.90
N SER A 48 -0.81 -6.54 -7.60
CA SER A 48 -1.29 -6.15 -8.93
C SER A 48 -1.92 -4.75 -8.95
N CYS A 49 -2.54 -4.32 -7.84
CA CYS A 49 -3.12 -2.99 -7.70
C CYS A 49 -2.09 -1.85 -7.73
N PHE A 50 -0.82 -2.13 -7.46
CA PHE A 50 0.25 -1.12 -7.44
C PHE A 50 0.93 -0.92 -8.79
N VAL A 51 0.90 -1.95 -9.64
CA VAL A 51 1.64 -1.98 -10.92
C VAL A 51 0.72 -1.77 -12.13
N TRP A 52 -0.59 -2.01 -11.97
CA TRP A 52 -1.55 -1.76 -13.03
C TRP A 52 -1.87 -0.28 -13.15
N GLN A 53 -1.59 0.31 -14.31
CA GLN A 53 -1.75 1.75 -14.54
C GLN A 53 -2.81 2.10 -15.59
N GLU A 54 -3.37 1.10 -16.29
CA GLU A 54 -4.37 1.34 -17.32
C GLU A 54 -5.78 1.52 -16.73
N LYS A 55 -6.61 2.29 -17.42
CA LYS A 55 -8.01 2.47 -17.02
C LYS A 55 -8.85 1.29 -17.51
N LEU A 56 -9.57 0.66 -16.60
CA LEU A 56 -10.63 -0.27 -16.93
C LEU A 56 -11.93 0.52 -17.08
N GLN A 57 -12.67 0.33 -18.17
CA GLN A 57 -14.00 0.93 -18.32
C GLN A 57 -15.00 0.32 -17.32
N ASP A 58 -14.91 -0.99 -17.13
CA ASP A 58 -15.70 -1.76 -16.17
C ASP A 58 -14.76 -2.61 -15.31
N ALA A 59 -14.38 -2.09 -14.14
CA ALA A 59 -13.56 -2.85 -13.19
C ALA A 59 -14.45 -3.88 -12.47
N PRO A 60 -14.18 -5.19 -12.58
CA PRO A 60 -14.94 -6.19 -11.84
C PRO A 60 -14.71 -6.02 -10.34
N LYS A 61 -15.72 -6.39 -9.54
CA LYS A 61 -15.55 -6.47 -8.10
C LYS A 61 -14.50 -7.54 -7.76
N PRO A 62 -13.66 -7.31 -6.73
CA PRO A 62 -12.76 -8.35 -6.25
C PRO A 62 -13.56 -9.58 -5.81
N ARG A 63 -12.91 -10.74 -5.83
CA ARG A 63 -13.47 -11.98 -5.27
C ARG A 63 -13.72 -11.78 -3.77
N GLU A 64 -14.71 -12.48 -3.23
CA GLU A 64 -15.09 -12.40 -1.81
C GLU A 64 -13.88 -12.63 -0.87
N GLU A 65 -13.03 -13.60 -1.21
CA GLU A 65 -11.79 -13.92 -0.49
C GLU A 65 -10.73 -12.80 -0.48
N LEU A 66 -10.87 -11.78 -1.35
CA LEU A 66 -9.99 -10.62 -1.46
C LEU A 66 -10.62 -9.33 -0.94
N GLU A 67 -11.92 -9.33 -0.62
CA GLU A 67 -12.67 -8.11 -0.31
C GLU A 67 -12.12 -7.40 0.93
N THR A 68 -11.78 -8.18 1.96
CA THR A 68 -11.18 -7.65 3.20
C THR A 68 -9.81 -7.02 2.92
N LEU A 69 -8.95 -7.73 2.18
CA LEU A 69 -7.60 -7.28 1.87
C LEU A 69 -7.61 -6.02 0.99
N PHE A 70 -8.50 -5.98 0.00
CA PHE A 70 -8.70 -4.83 -0.87
C PHE A 70 -9.22 -3.62 -0.08
N SER A 71 -10.14 -3.83 0.86
CA SER A 71 -10.64 -2.77 1.74
C SER A 71 -9.54 -2.19 2.63
N GLN A 72 -8.67 -3.04 3.18
CA GLN A 72 -7.51 -2.61 3.99
C GLN A 72 -6.48 -1.81 3.18
N LEU A 73 -6.23 -2.19 1.91
CA LEU A 73 -5.44 -1.39 0.98
C LEU A 73 -6.06 0.01 0.78
N GLN A 74 -7.35 0.07 0.47
CA GLN A 74 -8.03 1.35 0.25
C GLN A 74 -8.02 2.25 1.49
N GLU A 75 -8.23 1.68 2.68
CA GLU A 75 -8.17 2.43 3.94
C GLU A 75 -6.77 3.00 4.18
N THR A 76 -5.73 2.18 3.98
CA THR A 76 -4.33 2.61 4.12
C THR A 76 -4.00 3.74 3.14
N ALA A 77 -4.37 3.59 1.87
CA ALA A 77 -4.16 4.60 0.84
C ALA A 77 -4.89 5.91 1.17
N ARG A 78 -6.15 5.84 1.63
CA ARG A 78 -6.91 7.02 2.07
C ARG A 78 -6.23 7.73 3.24
N ARG A 79 -5.70 6.98 4.21
CA ARG A 79 -4.97 7.55 5.35
C ARG A 79 -3.72 8.30 4.91
N VAL A 80 -2.92 7.69 4.02
CA VAL A 80 -1.73 8.34 3.44
C VAL A 80 -2.12 9.60 2.68
N ALA A 81 -3.12 9.52 1.80
CA ALA A 81 -3.60 10.65 1.01
C ALA A 81 -4.13 11.81 1.89
N LYS A 82 -4.83 11.50 2.98
CA LYS A 82 -5.30 12.50 3.94
C LYS A 82 -4.14 13.25 4.60
N LEU A 83 -3.12 12.54 5.07
CA LEU A 83 -1.94 13.17 5.66
C LEU A 83 -1.18 14.02 4.64
N GLN A 84 -1.06 13.54 3.39
CA GLN A 84 -0.45 14.32 2.31
C GLN A 84 -1.21 15.63 2.03
N LEU A 85 -2.54 15.64 2.16
CA LEU A 85 -3.36 16.85 2.01
C LEU A 85 -3.19 17.82 3.20
N GLU A 86 -3.07 17.29 4.41
CA GLU A 86 -2.88 18.09 5.64
C GLU A 86 -1.50 18.76 5.71
N CYS A 87 -0.49 18.18 5.06
CA CYS A 87 0.88 18.71 4.99
C CYS A 87 1.13 19.62 3.78
N LYS A 88 0.08 20.09 3.11
CA LYS A 88 0.19 21.10 2.04
C LYS A 88 0.41 22.51 2.59
#